data_AF-A0A7W7QGM8-F1
#
_entry.id   AF-A0A7W7QGM8-F1
#
_cell.length_a   1.000
_cell.length_b   1.000
_cell.length_c   1.000
_cell.angle_alpha   90.00
_cell.angle_beta   90.00
_cell.angle_gamma   90.00
#
_symmetry.space_group_name_H-M   'P 1'
#
loop_
_entity.id
_entity.type
_entity.pdbx_description
1 polymer ?
#
loop_
_entity_poly.entity_id
_entity_poly.type
_entity_poly.pdbx_seq_one_letter_code
_entity_poly.pdbx_strand_id
1 'polypeptide(L)'
;MDLVSLAERRALIPGVSREALHLEARDNYGVDAELFARWRAGDREEVSRFLKPWCDEVRVGVAAGKVYRRACVVSEPLSEHQCFMREVTIQASSEPNVVKFCADIFAGLWPLAIPHGEYRST
;
A
#
# COMPACT_ATOMS: atom_id res chain seq x y z
N MET A 1 -23.95 12.43 -3.96
CA MET A 1 -23.25 11.40 -3.16
C MET A 1 -22.00 12.09 -2.68
N ASP A 2 -21.97 12.45 -1.40
CA ASP A 2 -20.88 13.27 -0.87
C ASP A 2 -19.68 12.39 -0.56
N LEU A 3 -18.48 12.88 -0.87
CA LEU A 3 -17.23 12.15 -0.63
C LEU A 3 -16.83 12.34 0.83
N VAL A 4 -16.49 11.24 1.51
CA VAL A 4 -15.89 11.31 2.85
C VAL A 4 -14.46 11.83 2.76
N SER A 5 -14.06 12.67 3.71
CA SER A 5 -12.69 13.14 3.85
C SER A 5 -11.74 11.99 4.23
N LEU A 6 -10.43 12.21 4.06
CA LEU A 6 -9.40 11.26 4.50
C LEU A 6 -9.48 10.97 6.01
N ALA A 7 -9.82 11.98 6.81
CA ALA A 7 -9.97 11.86 8.26
C ALA A 7 -11.18 11.00 8.63
N GLU A 8 -12.34 11.26 8.00
CA GLU A 8 -13.55 10.46 8.21
C GLU A 8 -13.34 9.01 7.75
N ARG A 9 -12.70 8.79 6.59
CA ARG A 9 -12.32 7.45 6.12
C ARG A 9 -11.44 6.72 7.14
N ARG A 10 -10.43 7.40 7.72
CA ARG A 10 -9.53 6.81 8.73
C ARG A 10 -10.29 6.43 10.01
N ALA A 11 -11.26 7.24 10.43
CA ALA A 11 -12.08 6.99 11.61
C ALA A 11 -12.96 5.72 11.51
N LEU A 12 -13.17 5.18 10.30
CA LEU A 12 -13.90 3.93 10.11
C LEU A 12 -13.06 2.69 10.47
N ILE A 13 -11.72 2.78 10.41
CA ILE A 13 -10.83 1.63 10.59
C ILE A 13 -10.95 0.99 11.98
N PRO A 14 -10.99 1.74 13.10
CA PRO A 14 -11.20 1.15 14.43
C PRO A 14 -12.52 0.37 14.55
N GLY A 15 -13.57 0.84 13.85
CA GLY A 15 -14.90 0.24 13.85
C GLY A 15 -15.02 -1.08 13.09
N VAL A 16 -14.00 -1.49 12.35
CA VAL A 16 -13.96 -2.80 11.67
C VAL A 16 -13.93 -3.91 12.71
N SER A 17 -14.90 -4.83 12.66
CA SER A 17 -15.02 -5.94 13.61
C SER A 17 -14.28 -7.21 13.18
N ARG A 18 -14.17 -7.47 11.88
CA ARG A 18 -13.59 -8.71 11.33
C ARG A 18 -12.58 -8.45 10.23
N GLU A 19 -12.94 -7.67 9.22
CA GLU A 19 -12.14 -7.51 8.02
C GLU A 19 -12.20 -6.09 7.45
N ALA A 20 -11.03 -5.54 7.13
CA ALA A 20 -10.85 -4.33 6.36
C ALA A 20 -10.24 -4.68 5.00
N LEU A 21 -11.01 -4.49 3.92
CA LEU A 21 -10.54 -4.66 2.55
C LEU A 21 -10.43 -3.29 1.88
N HIS A 22 -9.24 -2.95 1.38
CA HIS A 22 -9.02 -1.76 0.58
C HIS A 22 -8.72 -2.15 -0.88
N LEU A 23 -9.56 -1.69 -1.79
CA LEU A 23 -9.38 -1.84 -3.24
C LEU A 23 -8.86 -0.53 -3.83
N GLU A 24 -7.68 -0.60 -4.44
CA GLU A 24 -7.06 0.48 -5.18
C GLU A 24 -7.10 0.15 -6.67
N ALA A 25 -7.71 1.03 -7.46
CA ALA A 25 -7.96 0.86 -8.89
C ALA A 25 -7.35 1.98 -9.75
N ARG A 26 -6.66 2.96 -9.14
CA ARG A 26 -6.01 4.07 -9.85
C ARG A 26 -4.52 4.06 -9.60
N ASP A 27 -3.78 4.54 -10.60
CA ASP A 27 -2.32 4.66 -10.52
C ASP A 27 -1.87 5.69 -9.48
N ASN A 28 -2.69 6.71 -9.22
CA ASN A 28 -2.42 7.73 -8.21
C ASN A 28 -3.73 8.19 -7.56
N TYR A 29 -3.74 8.24 -6.23
CA TYR A 29 -4.86 8.75 -5.43
C TYR A 29 -4.60 10.13 -4.81
N GLY A 30 -3.43 10.72 -5.06
CA GLY A 30 -2.98 11.91 -4.35
C GLY A 30 -2.46 11.50 -2.98
N VAL A 31 -1.17 11.16 -2.91
CA VAL A 31 -0.46 10.94 -1.65
C VAL A 31 -0.13 12.25 -0.98
N ASP A 32 0.17 12.19 0.32
CA ASP A 32 0.85 13.27 1.00
C ASP A 32 2.14 13.63 0.21
N ALA A 33 2.15 14.82 -0.37
CA ALA A 33 3.19 15.25 -1.30
C ALA A 33 4.55 15.35 -0.62
N GLU A 34 4.57 15.68 0.69
CA GLU A 34 5.80 15.75 1.46
C GLU A 34 6.35 14.34 1.71
N LEU A 35 5.52 13.42 2.19
CA LEU A 35 5.93 12.03 2.42
C LEU A 35 6.44 11.37 1.13
N PHE A 36 5.76 11.62 0.01
CA PHE A 36 6.18 11.11 -1.29
C PHE A 36 7.50 11.71 -1.76
N ALA A 37 7.72 13.01 -1.53
CA ALA A 37 8.99 13.66 -1.83
C ALA A 37 10.14 13.09 -0.97
N ARG A 38 9.92 12.86 0.32
CA ARG A 38 10.89 12.20 1.23
C ARG A 38 11.26 10.81 0.72
N TRP A 39 10.26 10.01 0.34
CA TRP A 39 10.48 8.70 -0.24
C TRP A 39 11.30 8.78 -1.54
N ARG A 40 10.98 9.69 -2.47
CA ARG A 40 11.77 9.88 -3.69
C ARG A 40 13.21 10.32 -3.42
N ALA A 41 13.43 11.10 -2.36
CA ALA A 41 14.77 11.52 -1.92
C ALA A 41 15.57 10.41 -1.21
N GLY A 42 14.99 9.23 -0.99
CA GLY A 42 15.66 8.12 -0.31
C GLY A 42 15.53 8.14 1.23
N ASP A 43 14.78 9.08 1.80
CA ASP A 43 14.60 9.24 3.25
C ASP A 43 13.62 8.19 3.80
N ARG A 44 14.06 6.92 3.81
CA ARG A 44 13.26 5.79 4.29
C ARG A 44 13.04 5.83 5.81
N GLU A 45 13.92 6.49 6.56
CA GLU A 45 13.77 6.65 8.01
C GLU A 45 12.57 7.52 8.34
N GLU A 46 12.46 8.72 7.75
CA GLU A 46 11.33 9.62 7.97
C GLU A 46 10.02 8.99 7.50
N VAL A 47 10.04 8.32 6.34
CA VAL A 47 8.87 7.59 5.84
C VAL A 47 8.40 6.55 6.86
N SER A 48 9.34 5.81 7.46
CA SER A 48 9.00 4.78 8.46
C SER A 48 8.49 5.39 9.76
N ARG A 49 9.05 6.52 10.19
CA ARG A 49 8.58 7.30 11.34
C ARG A 49 7.14 7.77 11.14
N PHE A 50 6.83 8.32 9.97
CA PHE A 50 5.49 8.77 9.61
C PHE A 50 4.46 7.63 9.60
N LEU A 51 4.84 6.45 9.08
CA LEU A 51 3.94 5.30 8.96
C LEU A 51 3.73 4.55 10.29
N LYS A 52 4.64 4.70 11.25
CA LYS A 52 4.62 3.94 12.51
C LYS A 52 3.26 3.93 13.22
N PRO A 53 2.55 5.06 13.42
CA PRO A 53 1.26 5.04 14.11
C PRO A 53 0.21 4.18 13.40
N TRP A 54 0.18 4.22 12.06
CA TRP A 54 -0.70 3.38 11.26
C TRP A 54 -0.33 1.89 11.37
N CYS A 55 0.96 1.56 11.28
CA CYS A 55 1.42 0.19 11.45
C CYS A 55 1.06 -0.38 12.83
N ASP A 56 1.17 0.44 13.88
CA ASP A 56 0.80 0.04 15.24
C ASP A 56 -0.71 -0.21 15.38
N GLU A 57 -1.57 0.64 14.77
CA GLU A 57 -3.02 0.42 14.71
C GLU A 57 -3.37 -0.92 14.03
N VAL A 58 -2.73 -1.21 12.88
CA VAL A 58 -2.93 -2.48 12.16
C VAL A 58 -2.48 -3.68 13.01
N ARG A 59 -1.33 -3.59 13.69
CA ARG A 59 -0.84 -4.66 14.58
C ARG A 59 -1.80 -4.95 15.73
N VAL A 60 -2.34 -3.92 16.36
CA VAL A 60 -3.36 -4.07 17.41
C VAL A 60 -4.61 -4.75 16.84
N GLY A 61 -5.06 -4.35 15.65
CA GLY A 61 -6.19 -4.98 14.99
C GLY A 61 -5.96 -6.46 14.68
N VAL A 62 -4.79 -6.80 14.14
CA VAL A 62 -4.39 -8.20 13.85
C VAL A 62 -4.33 -9.03 15.13
N ALA A 63 -3.73 -8.49 16.20
CA ALA A 63 -3.68 -9.17 17.51
C ALA A 63 -5.08 -9.40 18.10
N ALA A 64 -6.05 -8.54 17.77
CA ALA A 64 -7.47 -8.71 18.11
C ALA A 64 -8.23 -9.64 17.14
N GLY A 65 -7.56 -10.31 16.19
CA GLY A 65 -8.15 -11.25 15.25
C GLY A 65 -8.74 -10.63 13.98
N LYS A 66 -8.49 -9.33 13.72
CA LYS A 66 -8.95 -8.67 12.48
C LYS A 66 -8.04 -9.02 11.30
N VAL A 67 -8.63 -9.01 10.11
CA VAL A 67 -7.92 -9.24 8.84
C VAL A 67 -7.86 -7.94 8.05
N TYR A 68 -6.66 -7.56 7.61
CA TYR A 68 -6.44 -6.40 6.72
C TYR A 68 -5.98 -6.90 5.37
N ARG A 69 -6.70 -6.54 4.30
CA ARG A 69 -6.37 -6.92 2.93
C ARG A 69 -6.31 -5.69 2.05
N ARG A 70 -5.39 -5.75 1.10
CA ARG A 70 -5.28 -4.74 0.06
C ARG A 70 -5.16 -5.40 -1.29
N ALA A 71 -6.03 -4.99 -2.20
CA ALA A 71 -6.01 -5.38 -3.59
C ALA A 71 -5.71 -4.14 -4.44
N CYS A 72 -4.72 -4.23 -5.32
CA CYS A 72 -4.33 -3.14 -6.19
C CYS A 72 -4.46 -3.61 -7.65
N VAL A 73 -5.28 -2.95 -8.45
CA VAL A 73 -5.16 -2.99 -9.91
C VAL A 73 -4.00 -2.06 -10.27
N VAL A 74 -3.09 -2.57 -11.08
CA VAL A 74 -1.88 -1.85 -11.46
C VAL A 74 -1.76 -1.70 -12.96
N SER A 75 -1.27 -0.54 -13.38
CA SER A 75 -0.77 -0.33 -14.74
C SER A 75 0.66 -0.83 -14.84
N GLU A 76 1.06 -1.13 -16.07
CA GLU A 76 2.43 -1.49 -16.36
C GLU A 76 3.11 -0.46 -17.29
N PRO A 77 4.35 -0.03 -17.06
CA PRO A 77 5.07 -0.18 -15.80
C PRO A 77 4.30 0.50 -14.64
N LEU A 78 4.41 -0.08 -13.44
CA LEU A 78 4.06 0.58 -12.19
C LEU A 78 4.53 2.03 -12.18
N SER A 79 3.60 2.91 -11.85
CA SER A 79 3.89 4.30 -11.52
C SER A 79 4.76 4.41 -10.25
N GLU A 80 5.45 5.54 -10.08
CA GLU A 80 6.19 5.84 -8.84
C GLU A 80 5.27 5.77 -7.61
N HIS A 81 4.02 6.20 -7.74
CA HIS A 81 3.02 6.11 -6.67
C HIS A 81 2.74 4.65 -6.29
N GLN A 82 2.59 3.75 -7.26
CA GLN A 82 2.40 2.31 -6.97
C GLN A 82 3.64 1.69 -6.33
N CYS A 83 4.85 2.07 -6.76
CA CYS A 83 6.10 1.66 -6.10
C CYS A 83 6.17 2.14 -4.65
N PHE A 84 5.85 3.41 -4.40
CA PHE A 84 5.76 3.97 -3.06
C PHE A 84 4.73 3.24 -2.21
N MET A 85 3.49 3.13 -2.71
CA MET A 85 2.39 2.47 -2.02
C MET A 85 2.70 1.00 -1.71
N ARG A 86 3.44 0.29 -2.56
CA ARG A 86 3.94 -1.06 -2.26
C ARG A 86 4.88 -1.04 -1.04
N GLU A 87 5.93 -0.22 -1.08
CA GLU A 87 6.95 -0.17 -0.01
C GLU A 87 6.34 0.16 1.35
N VAL A 88 5.46 1.16 1.42
CA VAL A 88 4.82 1.55 2.69
C VAL A 88 3.90 0.48 3.26
N THR A 89 3.36 -0.41 2.43
CA THR A 89 2.47 -1.51 2.87
C THR A 89 3.24 -2.58 3.59
N ILE A 90 4.41 -2.91 3.06
CA ILE A 90 5.25 -3.97 3.58
C ILE A 90 5.65 -3.65 5.03
N GLN A 91 5.80 -2.37 5.38
CA GLN A 91 6.09 -1.93 6.76
C GLN A 91 4.99 -2.25 7.77
N ALA A 92 3.73 -2.43 7.34
CA ALA A 92 2.64 -2.82 8.23
C ALA A 92 2.72 -4.31 8.62
N SER A 93 3.41 -5.14 7.84
CA SER A 93 3.63 -6.54 8.19
C SER A 93 4.83 -6.67 9.13
N SER A 94 4.65 -7.38 10.24
CA SER A 94 5.75 -7.85 11.10
C SER A 94 6.23 -9.26 10.74
N GLU A 95 5.56 -9.95 9.81
CA GLU A 95 5.88 -11.32 9.40
C GLU A 95 7.02 -11.30 8.36
N PRO A 96 8.25 -11.70 8.72
CA PRO A 96 9.41 -11.56 7.83
C PRO A 96 9.25 -12.38 6.55
N ASN A 97 8.57 -13.54 6.64
CA ASN A 97 8.30 -14.40 5.49
C ASN A 97 7.32 -13.76 4.50
N VAL A 98 6.32 -13.02 4.98
CA VAL A 98 5.36 -12.31 4.12
C VAL A 98 6.06 -11.13 3.43
N VAL A 99 6.86 -10.37 4.19
CA VAL A 99 7.66 -9.26 3.66
C VAL A 99 8.58 -9.76 2.55
N LYS A 100 9.33 -10.83 2.81
CA LYS A 100 10.24 -11.44 1.84
C LYS A 100 9.49 -11.98 0.62
N PHE A 101 8.42 -12.74 0.84
CA PHE A 101 7.62 -13.31 -0.26
C PHE A 101 7.08 -12.23 -1.21
N CYS A 102 6.49 -11.16 -0.67
CA CYS A 102 5.98 -10.06 -1.48
C CYS A 102 7.09 -9.34 -2.26
N ALA A 103 8.25 -9.12 -1.63
CA ALA A 103 9.40 -8.52 -2.29
C ALA A 103 9.96 -9.41 -3.42
N ASP A 104 10.11 -10.72 -3.16
CA ASP A 104 10.64 -11.68 -4.12
C ASP A 104 9.70 -11.87 -5.32
N ILE A 105 8.39 -12.01 -5.09
CA ILE A 105 7.40 -12.12 -6.16
C ILE A 105 7.42 -10.89 -7.06
N PHE A 106 7.49 -9.70 -6.47
CA PHE A 106 7.60 -8.48 -7.26
C PHE A 106 8.88 -8.46 -8.10
N ALA A 107 10.03 -8.71 -7.49
CA ALA A 107 11.31 -8.72 -8.20
C ALA A 107 11.37 -9.77 -9.32
N GLY A 108 10.71 -10.92 -9.13
CA GLY A 108 10.66 -12.00 -10.12
C GLY A 108 9.66 -11.77 -11.25
N LEU A 109 8.48 -11.20 -10.96
CA LEU A 109 7.44 -10.98 -11.95
C LEU A 109 7.65 -9.69 -12.75
N TRP A 110 8.28 -8.67 -12.16
CA TRP A 110 8.45 -7.36 -12.78
C TRP A 110 9.16 -7.38 -14.14
N PRO A 111 10.23 -8.17 -14.38
CA PRO A 111 10.86 -8.26 -15.69
C PRO A 111 10.05 -9.03 -16.73
N LEU A 112 9.03 -9.80 -16.30
CA LEU A 112 8.19 -10.65 -17.16
C LEU A 112 6.89 -9.96 -17.58
N ALA A 113 6.62 -8.83 -16.98
CA ALA A 113 5.40 -8.08 -17.16
C ALA A 113 5.43 -7.42 -18.57
N ILE A 114 4.26 -7.14 -19.17
CA ILE A 114 4.14 -6.46 -20.47
C ILE A 114 3.72 -5.00 -20.24
N PRO A 115 4.57 -4.00 -20.58
CA PRO A 115 4.21 -2.60 -20.45
C PRO A 115 2.82 -2.32 -21.06
N HIS A 116 1.98 -1.55 -20.38
CA HIS A 116 0.59 -1.27 -20.77
C HIS A 116 0.49 -0.71 -22.18
N GLY A 117 1.46 0.12 -22.61
CA GLY A 117 1.53 0.64 -23.98
C GLY A 117 1.83 -0.42 -25.04
N GLU A 118 2.36 -1.57 -24.62
CA GLU A 118 2.70 -2.73 -25.44
C GLU A 118 1.66 -3.86 -25.33
N TYR A 119 0.77 -3.80 -24.33
CA TYR A 119 -0.28 -4.77 -24.12
C TYR A 119 -1.28 -4.78 -25.28
N ARG A 120 -1.52 -5.97 -25.85
CA ARG A 120 -2.53 -6.20 -26.89
C ARG A 120 -3.53 -7.22 -26.36
N SER A 121 -4.79 -6.82 -26.19
CA SER A 121 -5.84 -7.80 -25.90
C SER A 121 -6.12 -8.61 -27.16
N THR A 122 -6.10 -9.94 -27.04
CA THR A 122 -6.54 -10.87 -28.08
C THR A 122 -8.05 -10.78 -28.27
#